data_AF-A0A183I0T7-F1
#
_entry.id   AF-A0A183I0T7-F1
#
_cell.length_a   1.000
_cell.length_b   1.000
_cell.length_c   1.000
_cell.angle_alpha   90.00
_cell.angle_beta   90.00
_cell.angle_gamma   90.00
#
_symmetry.space_group_name_H-M   'P 1'
#
loop_
_entity.id
_entity.type
_entity.pdbx_description
1 polymer ?
#
loop_
_entity_poly.entity_id
_entity_poly.type
_entity_poly.pdbx_seq_one_letter_code
_entity_poly.pdbx_strand_id
1 'polypeptide(L)'
;MRSTVVSNDLSRYKFTRDNDLKKTLSHMEEKFTSSCEELQAAEEELVELRVALSDAKRTIEILRVENARQAEKIKFLTIKKQENDQSIKRCDLNPDLEVLQTNQKQMSSVKHGSSKNLQRLVEELKDEKMALNLALKNSKTNESKIVLENNRLKAIIEEERKEWDQMQKDLLVAVKVANDFKIEAQKEMLKLSERITELQKRRQSAAFTVSQGLAVTSYEKNFQSWEDKAWQRLMLDCKRGSRRNTLLRWCQEAVVKFSHIEITNFSSSWADGKALCYLLASFYPDKLSIDKISVLKAEECLELALSVSESMGVEVKVKVADFRKEDRPEWSLIMRYILNLYYIISNGSHC
;
A
#
# COMPACT_ATOMS: atom_id res chain seq x y z
N MET A 1 45.89 -36.02 -15.11
CA MET A 1 45.47 -34.72 -15.68
C MET A 1 43.97 -34.59 -15.99
N ARG A 2 43.15 -35.65 -16.01
CA ARG A 2 41.68 -35.52 -16.26
C ARG A 2 40.83 -35.03 -15.07
N SER A 3 41.31 -35.15 -13.82
CA SER A 3 40.49 -34.85 -12.62
C SER A 3 40.40 -33.36 -12.28
N THR A 4 41.37 -32.54 -12.69
CA THR A 4 41.40 -31.10 -12.39
C THR A 4 40.47 -30.28 -13.28
N VAL A 5 40.15 -30.78 -14.48
CA VAL A 5 39.24 -30.09 -15.42
C VAL A 5 37.78 -30.19 -14.94
N VAL A 6 37.35 -31.37 -14.48
CA VAL A 6 35.98 -31.61 -14.00
C VAL A 6 35.65 -30.79 -12.74
N SER A 7 36.59 -30.62 -11.81
CA SER A 7 36.39 -29.81 -10.60
C SER A 7 36.25 -28.31 -10.90
N ASN A 8 36.91 -27.79 -11.94
CA ASN A 8 36.81 -26.39 -12.33
C ASN A 8 35.48 -26.07 -13.05
N ASP A 9 34.92 -27.03 -13.79
CA ASP A 9 33.61 -26.86 -14.42
C ASP A 9 32.47 -26.94 -13.40
N LEU A 10 32.57 -27.82 -12.40
CA LEU A 10 31.60 -27.92 -11.29
C LEU A 10 31.60 -26.68 -10.38
N SER A 11 32.75 -26.07 -10.13
CA SER A 11 32.84 -24.84 -9.32
C SER A 11 32.31 -23.62 -10.09
N ARG A 12 32.61 -23.51 -11.39
CA ARG A 12 32.07 -22.48 -12.28
C ARG A 12 30.55 -22.61 -12.42
N TYR A 13 30.03 -23.83 -12.56
CA TYR A 13 28.58 -24.09 -12.66
C TYR A 13 27.82 -23.80 -11.36
N LYS A 14 28.41 -24.11 -10.19
CA LYS A 14 27.84 -23.74 -8.89
C LYS A 14 27.84 -22.22 -8.69
N PHE A 15 28.93 -21.55 -9.07
CA PHE A 15 29.07 -20.10 -8.94
C PHE A 15 28.09 -19.33 -9.85
N THR A 16 27.92 -19.76 -11.11
CA THR A 16 26.92 -19.16 -12.02
C THR A 16 25.51 -19.37 -11.48
N ARG A 17 25.19 -20.57 -10.99
CA ARG A 17 23.87 -20.88 -10.44
C ARG A 17 23.56 -20.07 -9.18
N ASP A 18 24.53 -19.85 -8.29
CA ASP A 18 24.34 -19.02 -7.09
C ASP A 18 24.15 -17.54 -7.45
N ASN A 19 24.86 -17.04 -8.48
CA ASN A 19 24.68 -15.66 -8.96
C ASN A 19 23.32 -15.47 -9.63
N ASP A 20 22.88 -16.46 -10.42
CA ASP A 20 21.56 -16.45 -11.05
C ASP A 20 20.46 -16.53 -9.99
N LEU A 21 20.62 -17.39 -8.98
CA LEU A 21 19.70 -17.46 -7.83
C LEU A 21 19.64 -16.12 -7.09
N LYS A 22 20.78 -15.48 -6.83
CA LYS A 22 20.83 -14.18 -6.15
C LYS A 22 20.16 -13.07 -6.96
N LYS A 23 20.35 -13.05 -8.28
CA LYS A 23 19.63 -12.14 -9.19
C LYS A 23 18.13 -12.40 -9.18
N THR A 24 17.71 -13.66 -9.24
CA THR A 24 16.28 -14.00 -9.17
C THR A 24 15.65 -13.60 -7.84
N LEU A 25 16.39 -13.72 -6.73
CA LEU A 25 15.90 -13.39 -5.39
C LEU A 25 15.78 -11.87 -5.23
N SER A 26 16.78 -11.10 -5.68
CA SER A 26 16.71 -9.63 -5.73
C SER A 26 15.55 -9.13 -6.59
N HIS A 27 15.34 -9.75 -7.75
CA HIS A 27 14.22 -9.43 -8.64
C HIS A 27 12.86 -9.76 -7.99
N MET A 28 12.78 -10.85 -7.24
CA MET A 28 11.57 -11.20 -6.49
C MET A 28 11.32 -10.24 -5.31
N GLU A 29 12.35 -9.80 -4.60
CA GLU A 29 12.24 -8.81 -3.52
C GLU A 29 11.81 -7.43 -4.03
N GLU A 30 12.35 -6.99 -5.16
CA GLU A 30 11.95 -5.74 -5.83
C GLU A 30 10.49 -5.81 -6.31
N LYS A 31 10.09 -6.94 -6.91
CA LYS A 31 8.69 -7.16 -7.28
C LYS A 31 7.76 -7.20 -6.07
N PHE A 32 8.18 -7.81 -4.97
CA PHE A 32 7.38 -7.88 -3.75
C PHE A 32 7.19 -6.50 -3.14
N THR A 33 8.26 -5.71 -3.04
CA THR A 33 8.20 -4.33 -2.52
C THR A 33 7.34 -3.43 -3.40
N SER A 34 7.54 -3.44 -4.72
CA SER A 34 6.69 -2.74 -5.68
C SER A 34 5.21 -3.13 -5.56
N SER A 35 4.92 -4.43 -5.44
CA SER A 35 3.55 -4.92 -5.29
C SER A 35 2.93 -4.54 -3.94
N CYS A 36 3.72 -4.43 -2.88
CA CYS A 36 3.24 -3.93 -1.58
C CYS A 36 2.91 -2.43 -1.63
N GLU A 37 3.72 -1.62 -2.31
CA GLU A 37 3.46 -0.19 -2.49
C GLU A 37 2.21 0.06 -3.34
N GLU A 38 2.04 -0.70 -4.43
CA GLU A 38 0.83 -0.67 -5.26
C GLU A 38 -0.42 -1.09 -4.47
N LEU A 39 -0.31 -2.15 -3.64
CA LEU A 39 -1.40 -2.58 -2.79
C LEU A 39 -1.79 -1.50 -1.77
N GLN A 40 -0.80 -0.87 -1.13
CA GLN A 40 -1.05 0.20 -0.17
C GLN A 40 -1.71 1.42 -0.83
N ALA A 41 -1.25 1.83 -2.02
CA ALA A 41 -1.85 2.93 -2.77
C ALA A 41 -3.31 2.63 -3.17
N ALA A 42 -3.59 1.39 -3.60
CA ALA A 42 -4.96 0.97 -3.91
C ALA A 42 -5.87 0.91 -2.66
N GLU A 43 -5.33 0.50 -1.51
CA GLU A 43 -6.06 0.53 -0.24
C GLU A 43 -6.42 1.96 0.19
N GLU A 44 -5.50 2.92 0.01
CA GLU A 44 -5.75 4.34 0.27
C GLU A 44 -6.82 4.90 -0.68
N GLU A 45 -6.74 4.61 -1.97
CA GLU A 45 -7.76 5.02 -2.96
C GLU A 45 -9.14 4.42 -2.65
N LEU A 46 -9.21 3.16 -2.22
CA LEU A 46 -10.46 2.54 -1.78
C LEU A 46 -11.08 3.23 -0.55
N VAL A 47 -10.26 3.72 0.37
CA VAL A 47 -10.74 4.49 1.53
C VAL A 47 -11.34 5.82 1.07
N GLU A 48 -10.68 6.53 0.16
CA GLU A 48 -11.19 7.79 -0.40
C GLU A 48 -12.51 7.58 -1.17
N LEU A 49 -12.57 6.56 -2.03
CA LEU A 49 -13.78 6.22 -2.78
C LEU A 49 -14.94 5.84 -1.86
N ARG A 50 -14.68 5.16 -0.73
CA ARG A 50 -15.72 4.84 0.27
C ARG A 50 -16.29 6.10 0.92
N VAL A 51 -15.44 7.07 1.23
CA VAL A 51 -15.87 8.37 1.78
C VAL A 51 -16.71 9.12 0.75
N ALA A 52 -16.21 9.26 -0.48
CA ALA A 52 -16.94 9.91 -1.57
C ALA A 52 -18.30 9.24 -1.86
N LEU A 53 -18.36 7.91 -1.84
CA LEU A 53 -19.62 7.16 -1.98
C LEU A 53 -20.60 7.46 -0.84
N SER A 54 -20.12 7.56 0.40
CA SER A 54 -20.94 7.92 1.55
C SER A 54 -21.54 9.32 1.39
N ASP A 55 -20.74 10.29 0.97
CA ASP A 55 -21.17 11.67 0.74
C ASP A 55 -22.15 11.80 -0.43
N ALA A 56 -21.90 11.07 -1.53
CA ALA A 56 -22.82 11.00 -2.65
C ALA A 56 -24.16 10.39 -2.26
N LYS A 57 -24.17 9.30 -1.47
CA LYS A 57 -25.39 8.70 -0.92
C LYS A 57 -26.17 9.70 -0.06
N ARG A 58 -25.49 10.44 0.82
CA ARG A 58 -26.12 11.49 1.64
C ARG A 58 -26.77 12.57 0.77
N THR A 59 -26.08 12.99 -0.29
CA THR A 59 -26.54 14.01 -1.22
C THR A 59 -27.77 13.56 -2.01
N ILE A 60 -27.76 12.31 -2.51
CA ILE A 60 -28.90 11.70 -3.18
C ILE A 60 -30.13 11.67 -2.26
N GLU A 61 -29.94 11.34 -0.99
CA GLU A 61 -31.04 11.29 -0.02
C GLU A 61 -31.66 12.68 0.21
N ILE A 62 -30.84 13.71 0.33
CA ILE A 62 -31.31 15.11 0.42
C ILE A 62 -32.10 15.51 -0.83
N LEU A 63 -31.59 15.19 -2.02
CA LEU A 63 -32.25 15.50 -3.28
C LEU A 63 -33.57 14.73 -3.45
N ARG A 64 -33.65 13.49 -2.97
CA ARG A 64 -34.89 12.70 -2.96
C ARG A 64 -35.97 13.37 -2.11
N VAL A 65 -35.61 13.83 -0.91
CA VAL A 65 -36.53 14.54 -0.02
C VAL A 65 -37.01 15.84 -0.65
N GLU A 66 -36.12 16.63 -1.25
CA GLU A 66 -36.52 17.90 -1.89
C GLU A 66 -37.39 17.67 -3.13
N ASN A 67 -37.08 16.66 -3.96
CA ASN A 67 -37.91 16.29 -5.10
C ASN A 67 -39.32 15.84 -4.67
N ALA A 68 -39.43 15.07 -3.58
CA ALA A 68 -40.73 14.70 -3.03
C ALA A 68 -41.52 15.93 -2.57
N ARG A 69 -40.86 16.88 -1.90
CA ARG A 69 -41.47 18.15 -1.47
C ARG A 69 -41.96 18.99 -2.65
N GLN A 70 -41.17 19.08 -3.72
CA GLN A 70 -41.56 19.78 -4.94
C GLN A 70 -42.72 19.10 -5.65
N ALA A 71 -42.76 17.77 -5.71
CA ALA A 71 -43.87 17.02 -6.28
C ALA A 71 -45.19 17.32 -5.55
N GLU A 72 -45.18 17.38 -4.22
CA GLU A 72 -46.36 17.78 -3.44
C GLU A 72 -46.80 19.21 -3.72
N LYS A 73 -45.84 20.15 -3.86
CA LYS A 73 -46.15 21.54 -4.24
C LYS A 73 -46.79 21.63 -5.62
N ILE A 74 -46.33 20.83 -6.59
CA ILE A 74 -46.92 20.77 -7.94
C ILE A 74 -48.33 20.20 -7.88
N LYS A 75 -48.58 19.13 -7.13
CA LYS A 75 -49.92 18.57 -6.93
C LYS A 75 -50.88 19.63 -6.37
N PHE A 76 -50.45 20.35 -5.33
CA PHE A 76 -51.24 21.42 -4.73
C PHE A 76 -51.58 22.54 -5.73
N LEU A 77 -50.59 23.04 -6.47
CA LEU A 77 -50.81 24.09 -7.48
C LEU A 77 -51.70 23.61 -8.63
N THR A 78 -51.62 22.33 -8.99
CA THR A 78 -52.47 21.72 -10.04
C THR A 78 -53.94 21.69 -9.61
N ILE A 79 -54.21 21.28 -8.36
CA ILE A 79 -55.57 21.31 -7.79
C ILE A 79 -56.12 22.75 -7.81
N LYS A 80 -55.34 23.71 -7.30
CA LYS A 80 -55.75 25.12 -7.26
C LYS A 80 -56.02 25.72 -8.65
N LYS A 81 -55.23 25.31 -9.65
CA LYS A 81 -55.46 25.70 -11.05
C LYS A 81 -56.78 25.13 -11.56
N GLN A 82 -57.07 23.87 -11.29
CA GLN A 82 -58.30 23.21 -11.72
C GLN A 82 -59.55 23.85 -11.09
N GLU A 83 -59.47 24.26 -9.82
CA GLU A 83 -60.53 25.01 -9.13
C GLU A 83 -60.77 26.40 -9.76
N ASN A 84 -59.70 27.11 -10.12
CA ASN A 84 -59.79 28.38 -10.84
C ASN A 84 -60.40 28.21 -12.23
N ASP A 85 -59.95 27.21 -13.00
CA ASP A 85 -60.48 26.92 -14.35
C ASP A 85 -61.98 26.53 -14.30
N GLN A 86 -62.41 25.81 -13.26
CA GLN A 86 -63.82 25.51 -12.99
C GLN A 86 -64.64 26.72 -12.53
N SER A 87 -64.00 27.70 -11.89
CA SER A 87 -64.65 28.96 -11.49
C SER A 87 -64.81 29.88 -12.70
N ILE A 88 -63.83 29.93 -13.60
CA ILE A 88 -63.91 30.66 -14.88
C ILE A 88 -65.02 30.09 -15.78
N LYS A 89 -65.10 28.74 -15.91
CA LYS A 89 -66.19 28.09 -16.68
C LYS A 89 -67.59 28.31 -16.09
N ARG A 90 -67.71 28.61 -14.80
CA ARG A 90 -69.00 28.95 -14.16
C ARG A 90 -69.44 30.39 -14.44
N CYS A 91 -68.52 31.27 -14.88
CA CYS A 91 -68.85 32.66 -15.26
C CYS A 91 -69.34 32.80 -16.71
N ASP A 92 -69.18 31.79 -17.58
CA ASP A 92 -69.55 31.83 -19.00
C ASP A 92 -70.97 31.31 -19.31
N LEU A 93 -71.85 31.18 -18.31
CA LEU A 93 -73.26 30.81 -18.52
C LEU A 93 -74.20 31.90 -17.99
N ASN A 94 -74.38 32.94 -18.81
CA ASN A 94 -75.59 33.77 -18.83
C ASN A 94 -75.73 34.44 -20.21
N PRO A 95 -76.72 34.06 -21.05
CA PRO A 95 -77.15 34.85 -22.19
C PRO A 95 -78.31 35.75 -21.77
N ASP A 96 -78.18 37.06 -22.02
CA ASP A 96 -79.25 37.99 -22.43
C ASP A 96 -78.87 39.43 -22.03
N LEU A 97 -78.82 40.35 -23.00
CA LEU A 97 -79.87 41.37 -23.19
C LEU A 97 -79.46 42.35 -24.29
N GLU A 98 -80.34 42.45 -25.28
CA GLU A 98 -80.27 43.32 -26.44
C GLU A 98 -80.73 44.77 -26.08
N VAL A 99 -80.53 45.68 -27.03
CA VAL A 99 -81.19 47.00 -27.25
C VAL A 99 -80.64 48.27 -26.58
N LEU A 100 -79.97 49.12 -27.37
CA LEU A 100 -80.46 50.44 -27.87
C LEU A 100 -79.29 51.36 -28.29
N GLN A 101 -79.20 51.64 -29.60
CA GLN A 101 -78.62 52.87 -30.12
C GLN A 101 -79.52 54.05 -29.74
N THR A 102 -78.99 55.13 -29.15
CA THR A 102 -79.34 56.52 -29.53
C THR A 102 -78.46 57.58 -28.86
N ASN A 103 -78.01 58.52 -29.70
CA ASN A 103 -77.72 59.93 -29.44
C ASN A 103 -76.40 60.37 -28.74
N GLN A 104 -75.40 60.54 -29.61
CA GLN A 104 -74.69 61.79 -29.92
C GLN A 104 -74.37 62.84 -28.84
N LYS A 105 -73.08 63.23 -28.91
CA LYS A 105 -72.41 64.49 -28.50
C LYS A 105 -72.09 64.66 -27.01
N GLN A 106 -70.88 64.19 -26.64
CA GLN A 106 -69.84 64.97 -25.94
C GLN A 106 -68.62 64.07 -25.62
N MET A 107 -67.88 63.57 -26.63
CA MET A 107 -66.64 62.83 -26.37
C MET A 107 -65.66 62.97 -27.56
N SER A 108 -65.00 64.13 -27.69
CA SER A 108 -63.97 64.37 -28.70
C SER A 108 -62.55 64.57 -28.13
N SER A 109 -62.27 64.14 -26.90
CA SER A 109 -60.89 64.23 -26.35
C SER A 109 -60.31 62.94 -25.74
N VAL A 110 -61.00 61.80 -25.76
CA VAL A 110 -60.52 60.57 -25.05
C VAL A 110 -60.25 59.38 -26.00
N LYS A 111 -60.72 59.40 -27.26
CA LYS A 111 -60.62 58.22 -28.15
C LYS A 111 -59.24 57.95 -28.77
N HIS A 112 -58.36 58.95 -28.88
CA HIS A 112 -57.08 58.76 -29.60
C HIS A 112 -55.90 58.29 -28.72
N GLY A 113 -55.97 58.52 -27.40
CA GLY A 113 -54.94 58.05 -26.45
C GLY A 113 -55.10 56.57 -26.07
N SER A 114 -56.34 56.11 -25.86
CA SER A 114 -56.60 54.71 -25.42
C SER A 114 -56.29 53.67 -26.50
N SER A 115 -56.58 53.99 -27.78
CA SER A 115 -56.34 53.06 -28.90
C SER A 115 -54.84 52.86 -29.21
N LYS A 116 -54.01 53.90 -29.04
CA LYS A 116 -52.56 53.81 -29.23
C LYS A 116 -51.86 53.03 -28.10
N ASN A 117 -52.34 53.18 -26.86
CA ASN A 117 -51.81 52.43 -25.72
C ASN A 117 -52.13 50.93 -25.82
N LEU A 118 -53.35 50.58 -26.25
CA LEU A 118 -53.73 49.19 -26.53
C LEU A 118 -52.89 48.57 -27.65
N GLN A 119 -52.63 49.31 -28.74
CA GLN A 119 -51.76 48.83 -29.83
C GLN A 119 -50.32 48.59 -29.37
N ARG A 120 -49.77 49.46 -28.52
CA ARG A 120 -48.43 49.28 -27.94
C ARG A 120 -48.35 48.02 -27.07
N LEU A 121 -49.33 47.83 -26.18
CA LEU A 121 -49.39 46.65 -25.30
C LEU A 121 -49.53 45.35 -26.09
N VAL A 122 -50.29 45.37 -27.19
CA VAL A 122 -50.42 44.22 -28.09
C VAL A 122 -49.10 43.88 -28.77
N GLU A 123 -48.30 44.87 -29.16
CA GLU A 123 -46.99 44.63 -29.77
C GLU A 123 -45.97 44.13 -28.73
N GLU A 124 -45.96 44.70 -27.52
CA GLU A 124 -45.14 44.21 -26.40
C GLU A 124 -45.46 42.75 -26.06
N LEU A 125 -46.75 42.38 -26.00
CA LEU A 125 -47.17 40.99 -25.77
C LEU A 125 -46.79 40.05 -26.92
N LYS A 126 -46.71 40.52 -28.16
CA LYS A 126 -46.21 39.71 -29.28
C LYS A 126 -44.71 39.47 -29.18
N ASP A 127 -43.94 40.50 -28.82
CA ASP A 127 -42.50 40.40 -28.64
C ASP A 127 -42.15 39.47 -27.47
N GLU A 128 -42.86 39.59 -26.34
CA GLU A 128 -42.75 38.67 -25.20
C GLU A 128 -43.10 37.23 -25.60
N LYS A 129 -44.18 37.03 -26.37
CA LYS A 129 -44.56 35.71 -26.88
C LYS A 129 -43.49 35.13 -27.81
N MET A 130 -42.85 35.96 -28.65
CA MET A 130 -41.76 35.52 -29.52
C MET A 130 -40.52 35.13 -28.71
N ALA A 131 -40.15 35.92 -27.71
CA ALA A 131 -39.04 35.65 -26.81
C ALA A 131 -39.26 34.35 -26.01
N LEU A 132 -40.47 34.13 -25.48
CA LEU A 132 -40.84 32.89 -24.77
C LEU A 132 -40.76 31.67 -25.69
N ASN A 133 -41.19 31.77 -26.95
CA ASN A 133 -41.07 30.67 -27.91
C ASN A 133 -39.61 30.33 -28.23
N LEU A 134 -38.75 31.34 -28.36
CA LEU A 134 -37.32 31.13 -28.57
C LEU A 134 -36.66 30.47 -27.35
N ALA A 135 -36.98 30.94 -26.15
CA ALA A 135 -36.50 30.36 -24.89
C ALA A 135 -36.97 28.90 -24.73
N LEU A 136 -38.22 28.60 -25.07
CA LEU A 136 -38.76 27.24 -25.05
C LEU A 136 -38.01 26.32 -26.03
N LYS A 137 -37.70 26.82 -27.24
CA LYS A 137 -36.92 26.05 -28.23
C LYS A 137 -35.51 25.77 -27.72
N ASN A 138 -34.83 26.76 -27.17
CA ASN A 138 -33.49 26.59 -26.60
C ASN A 138 -33.50 25.60 -25.42
N SER A 139 -34.49 25.70 -24.53
CA SER A 139 -34.68 24.77 -23.42
C SER A 139 -34.84 23.32 -23.91
N LYS A 140 -35.70 23.08 -24.91
CA LYS A 140 -35.87 21.75 -25.53
C LYS A 140 -34.57 21.19 -26.14
N THR A 141 -33.75 22.05 -26.76
CA THR A 141 -32.46 21.60 -27.31
C THR A 141 -31.47 21.23 -26.21
N ASN A 142 -31.46 21.97 -25.09
CA ASN A 142 -30.62 21.63 -23.94
C ASN A 142 -31.08 20.35 -23.25
N GLU A 143 -32.38 20.16 -23.08
CA GLU A 143 -32.96 18.93 -22.57
C GLU A 143 -32.53 17.72 -23.42
N SER A 144 -32.57 17.85 -24.74
CA SER A 144 -32.13 16.79 -25.67
C SER A 144 -30.63 16.44 -25.50
N LYS A 145 -29.77 17.45 -25.30
CA LYS A 145 -28.34 17.24 -25.04
C LYS A 145 -28.10 16.53 -23.70
N ILE A 146 -28.81 16.94 -22.66
CA ILE A 146 -28.71 16.35 -21.34
C ILE A 146 -29.16 14.88 -21.37
N VAL A 147 -30.22 14.56 -22.12
CA VAL A 147 -30.69 13.18 -22.29
C VAL A 147 -29.65 12.31 -22.99
N LEU A 148 -29.00 12.82 -24.04
CA LEU A 148 -27.93 12.10 -24.73
C LEU A 148 -26.75 11.81 -23.81
N GLU A 149 -26.32 12.80 -23.04
CA GLU A 149 -25.21 12.65 -22.09
C GLU A 149 -25.56 11.68 -20.96
N ASN A 150 -26.79 11.73 -20.44
CA ASN A 150 -27.25 10.74 -19.46
C ASN A 150 -27.22 9.32 -20.01
N ASN A 151 -27.60 9.11 -21.27
CA ASN A 151 -27.53 7.78 -21.88
C ASN A 151 -26.08 7.32 -22.08
N ARG A 152 -25.19 8.23 -22.46
CA ARG A 152 -23.75 7.95 -22.56
C ARG A 152 -23.16 7.55 -21.20
N LEU A 153 -23.42 8.32 -20.16
CA LEU A 153 -22.94 8.05 -18.80
C LEU A 153 -23.49 6.71 -18.26
N LYS A 154 -24.77 6.41 -18.53
CA LYS A 154 -25.35 5.10 -18.19
C LYS A 154 -24.62 3.94 -18.86
N ALA A 155 -24.25 4.09 -20.13
CA ALA A 155 -23.52 3.05 -20.85
C ALA A 155 -22.11 2.83 -20.26
N ILE A 156 -21.42 3.91 -19.88
CA ILE A 156 -20.11 3.83 -19.23
C ILE A 156 -20.22 3.12 -17.88
N ILE A 157 -21.18 3.53 -17.04
CA ILE A 157 -21.41 2.91 -15.72
C ILE A 157 -21.72 1.42 -15.86
N GLU A 158 -22.50 1.02 -16.86
CA GLU A 158 -22.82 -0.39 -17.09
C GLU A 158 -21.60 -1.19 -17.51
N GLU A 159 -20.69 -0.60 -18.30
CA GLU A 159 -19.45 -1.28 -18.69
C GLU A 159 -18.48 -1.40 -17.53
N GLU A 160 -18.28 -0.33 -16.76
CA GLU A 160 -17.47 -0.36 -15.54
C GLU A 160 -18.00 -1.39 -14.54
N ARG A 161 -19.32 -1.58 -14.43
CA ARG A 161 -19.90 -2.64 -13.60
C ARG A 161 -19.49 -4.03 -14.04
N LYS A 162 -19.47 -4.31 -15.35
CA LYS A 162 -19.04 -5.62 -15.86
C LYS A 162 -17.55 -5.86 -15.62
N GLU A 163 -16.73 -4.83 -15.79
CA GLU A 163 -15.30 -4.91 -15.48
C GLU A 163 -15.09 -5.19 -13.99
N TRP A 164 -15.86 -4.53 -13.13
CA TRP A 164 -15.84 -4.78 -11.69
C TRP A 164 -16.24 -6.21 -11.33
N ASP A 165 -17.31 -6.72 -11.94
CA ASP A 165 -17.76 -8.10 -11.75
C ASP A 165 -16.71 -9.12 -12.23
N GLN A 166 -16.00 -8.81 -13.31
CA GLN A 166 -14.91 -9.65 -13.80
C GLN A 166 -13.72 -9.61 -12.84
N MET A 167 -13.34 -8.42 -12.37
CA MET A 167 -12.25 -8.25 -11.41
C MET A 167 -12.53 -8.98 -10.08
N GLN A 168 -13.78 -9.00 -9.63
CA GLN A 168 -14.19 -9.78 -8.47
C GLN A 168 -13.99 -11.29 -8.67
N LYS A 169 -14.31 -11.82 -9.86
CA LYS A 169 -14.08 -13.24 -10.18
C LYS A 169 -12.60 -13.57 -10.20
N ASP A 170 -11.78 -12.72 -10.81
CA ASP A 170 -10.34 -12.92 -10.91
C ASP A 170 -9.68 -12.88 -9.52
N LEU A 171 -10.12 -11.96 -8.66
CA LEU A 171 -9.68 -11.91 -7.27
C LEU A 171 -10.02 -13.20 -6.50
N LEU A 172 -11.24 -13.74 -6.68
CA LEU A 172 -11.62 -15.01 -6.05
C LEU A 172 -10.73 -16.17 -6.51
N VAL A 173 -10.37 -16.21 -7.79
CA VAL A 173 -9.43 -17.21 -8.33
C VAL A 173 -8.05 -17.04 -7.67
N ALA A 174 -7.54 -15.81 -7.60
CA ALA A 174 -6.24 -15.53 -6.97
C ALA A 174 -6.22 -15.92 -5.48
N VAL A 175 -7.26 -15.57 -4.73
CA VAL A 175 -7.40 -15.94 -3.31
C VAL A 175 -7.43 -17.46 -3.14
N LYS A 176 -8.17 -18.17 -4.01
CA LYS A 176 -8.22 -19.63 -3.98
C LYS A 176 -6.84 -20.24 -4.23
N VAL A 177 -6.14 -19.77 -5.27
CA VAL A 177 -4.79 -20.21 -5.60
C VAL A 177 -3.83 -19.96 -4.44
N ALA A 178 -3.86 -18.78 -3.84
CA ALA A 178 -3.03 -18.45 -2.68
C ALA A 178 -3.31 -19.38 -1.48
N ASN A 179 -4.58 -19.71 -1.25
CA ASN A 179 -4.95 -20.64 -0.18
C ASN A 179 -4.48 -22.07 -0.48
N ASP A 180 -4.58 -22.54 -1.73
CA ASP A 180 -4.07 -23.85 -2.15
C ASP A 180 -2.54 -23.93 -1.96
N PHE A 181 -1.81 -22.89 -2.38
CA PHE A 181 -0.36 -22.79 -2.14
C PHE A 181 -0.03 -22.82 -0.63
N LYS A 182 -0.79 -22.09 0.19
CA LYS A 182 -0.61 -22.09 1.64
C LYS A 182 -0.82 -23.48 2.23
N ILE A 183 -1.87 -24.19 1.82
CA ILE A 183 -2.18 -25.54 2.30
C ILE A 183 -1.06 -26.50 1.92
N GLU A 184 -0.59 -26.47 0.66
CA GLU A 184 0.48 -27.36 0.21
C GLU A 184 1.80 -27.07 0.95
N ALA A 185 2.14 -25.79 1.14
CA ALA A 185 3.32 -25.41 1.92
C ALA A 185 3.22 -25.87 3.39
N GLN A 186 2.05 -25.73 4.03
CA GLN A 186 1.83 -26.23 5.40
C GLN A 186 1.96 -27.75 5.49
N LYS A 187 1.46 -28.47 4.48
CA LYS A 187 1.56 -29.93 4.39
C LYS A 187 3.01 -30.40 4.24
N GLU A 188 3.78 -29.76 3.37
CA GLU A 188 5.22 -30.05 3.23
C GLU A 188 5.99 -29.72 4.52
N MET A 189 5.66 -28.62 5.18
CA MET A 189 6.25 -28.27 6.47
C MET A 189 5.97 -29.33 7.54
N LEU A 190 4.75 -29.87 7.61
CA LEU A 190 4.39 -30.96 8.52
C LEU A 190 5.17 -32.23 8.22
N LYS A 191 5.26 -32.64 6.93
CA LYS A 191 6.06 -33.80 6.51
C LYS A 191 7.54 -33.65 6.91
N LEU A 192 8.11 -32.46 6.72
CA LEU A 192 9.49 -32.18 7.13
C LEU A 192 9.66 -32.22 8.65
N SER A 193 8.70 -31.66 9.40
CA SER A 193 8.68 -31.73 10.86
C SER A 193 8.64 -33.17 11.37
N GLU A 194 7.75 -33.99 10.82
CA GLU A 194 7.68 -35.43 11.11
C GLU A 194 8.98 -36.15 10.76
N ARG A 195 9.60 -35.79 9.64
CA ARG A 195 10.90 -36.36 9.26
C ARG A 195 12.00 -35.97 10.23
N ILE A 196 12.00 -34.72 10.71
CA ILE A 196 12.96 -34.23 11.70
C ILE A 196 12.76 -34.96 13.03
N THR A 197 11.51 -35.12 13.51
CA THR A 197 11.24 -35.82 14.77
C THR A 197 11.59 -37.30 14.68
N GLU A 198 11.29 -37.96 13.57
CA GLU A 198 11.70 -39.35 13.31
C GLU A 198 13.22 -39.49 13.30
N LEU A 199 13.94 -38.58 12.63
CA LEU A 199 15.40 -38.57 12.65
C LEU A 199 15.97 -38.30 14.06
N GLN A 200 15.33 -37.42 14.84
CA GLN A 200 15.71 -37.17 16.23
C GLN A 200 15.48 -38.41 17.10
N LYS A 201 14.38 -39.13 16.91
CA LYS A 201 14.09 -40.39 17.62
C LYS A 201 15.09 -41.47 17.24
N ARG A 202 15.40 -41.63 15.94
CA ARG A 202 16.48 -42.54 15.47
C ARG A 202 17.82 -42.19 16.08
N ARG A 203 18.15 -40.91 16.17
CA ARG A 203 19.37 -40.42 16.84
C ARG A 203 19.40 -40.80 18.31
N GLN A 204 18.28 -40.63 19.04
CA GLN A 204 18.17 -41.02 20.45
C GLN A 204 18.25 -42.54 20.66
N SER A 205 17.59 -43.33 19.81
CA SER A 205 17.64 -44.80 19.86
C SER A 205 19.03 -45.33 19.49
N ALA A 206 19.69 -44.75 18.48
CA ALA A 206 21.07 -45.08 18.15
C ALA A 206 22.04 -44.70 19.29
N ALA A 207 21.83 -43.55 19.95
CA ALA A 207 22.59 -43.17 21.14
C ALA A 207 22.39 -44.13 22.33
N PHE A 208 21.18 -44.69 22.48
CA PHE A 208 20.88 -45.70 23.50
C PHE A 208 21.59 -47.04 23.21
N THR A 209 21.66 -47.47 21.94
CA THR A 209 22.39 -48.68 21.54
C THR A 209 23.91 -48.53 21.67
N VAL A 210 24.44 -47.31 21.48
CA VAL A 210 25.87 -46.99 21.65
C VAL A 210 26.34 -47.09 23.11
N SER A 211 25.44 -46.98 24.09
CA SER A 211 25.79 -47.16 25.51
C SER A 211 26.06 -48.61 25.93
N GLN A 212 25.83 -49.61 25.07
CA GLN A 212 25.89 -51.03 25.46
C GLN A 212 27.01 -51.89 24.83
N GLY A 213 27.95 -51.36 24.03
CA GLY A 213 29.08 -52.21 23.63
C GLY A 213 30.11 -51.64 22.65
N LEU A 214 31.37 -51.77 23.09
CA LEU A 214 32.63 -51.89 22.31
C LEU A 214 32.94 -50.84 21.25
N ALA A 215 33.94 -50.02 21.59
CA ALA A 215 34.63 -49.08 20.71
C ALA A 215 35.21 -49.75 19.46
N VAL A 216 35.06 -49.10 18.29
CA VAL A 216 36.14 -48.66 17.39
C VAL A 216 35.55 -47.70 16.33
N THR A 217 35.94 -46.44 16.49
CA THR A 217 36.09 -45.31 15.55
C THR A 217 35.42 -45.35 14.17
N SER A 218 34.41 -44.49 13.96
CA SER A 218 34.09 -43.87 12.66
C SER A 218 33.20 -42.62 12.83
N TYR A 219 33.84 -41.47 13.06
CA TYR A 219 33.43 -40.09 12.75
C TYR A 219 32.08 -39.55 13.26
N GLU A 220 31.93 -39.35 14.56
CA GLU A 220 31.11 -38.27 15.10
C GLU A 220 32.02 -37.25 15.80
N LYS A 221 32.61 -36.35 15.01
CA LYS A 221 33.12 -35.11 15.58
C LYS A 221 31.94 -34.18 15.82
N ASN A 222 31.54 -34.09 17.09
CA ASN A 222 30.89 -32.91 17.65
C ASN A 222 31.75 -31.67 17.35
N PHE A 223 31.48 -30.99 16.24
CA PHE A 223 31.93 -29.61 16.05
C PHE A 223 30.72 -28.70 16.25
N GLN A 224 30.46 -28.33 17.50
CA GLN A 224 29.67 -27.15 17.77
C GLN A 224 30.53 -25.95 17.35
N SER A 225 30.32 -25.44 16.14
CA SER A 225 31.04 -24.26 15.63
C SER A 225 30.84 -23.09 16.60
N TRP A 226 31.79 -22.16 16.70
CA TRP A 226 31.58 -20.94 17.48
C TRP A 226 30.32 -20.19 17.01
N GLU A 227 29.98 -20.30 15.71
CA GLU A 227 28.77 -19.75 15.11
C GLU A 227 27.51 -20.37 15.71
N ASP A 228 27.48 -21.70 15.88
CA ASP A 228 26.33 -22.40 16.45
C ASP A 228 26.14 -22.03 17.92
N LYS A 229 27.24 -21.92 18.68
CA LYS A 229 27.21 -21.48 20.08
C LYS A 229 26.73 -20.03 20.19
N ALA A 230 27.21 -19.15 19.30
CA ALA A 230 26.81 -17.75 19.26
C ALA A 230 25.31 -17.61 18.98
N TRP A 231 24.79 -18.31 17.96
CA TRP A 231 23.37 -18.30 17.63
C TRP A 231 22.49 -18.86 18.75
N GLN A 232 22.91 -19.97 19.37
CA GLN A 232 22.17 -20.56 20.50
C GLN A 232 22.01 -19.59 21.66
N ARG A 233 23.07 -18.86 22.01
CA ARG A 233 23.04 -17.85 23.09
C ARG A 233 22.19 -16.64 22.72
N LEU A 234 22.43 -16.07 21.55
CA LEU A 234 21.73 -14.88 21.08
C LEU A 234 20.22 -15.13 20.94
N MET A 235 19.82 -16.35 20.58
CA MET A 235 18.42 -16.70 20.40
C MET A 235 17.71 -17.18 21.67
N LEU A 236 18.42 -17.45 22.77
CA LEU A 236 17.86 -18.10 23.96
C LEU A 236 16.68 -17.31 24.56
N ASP A 237 16.78 -15.98 24.57
CA ASP A 237 15.75 -15.08 25.13
C ASP A 237 14.74 -14.58 24.07
N CYS A 238 14.91 -14.97 22.81
CA CYS A 238 14.05 -14.53 21.72
C CYS A 238 12.88 -15.48 21.51
N LYS A 239 11.73 -15.15 22.09
CA LYS A 239 10.49 -15.93 21.93
C LYS A 239 9.91 -15.89 20.51
N ARG A 240 10.22 -14.85 19.71
CA ARG A 240 9.80 -14.69 18.30
C ARG A 240 10.78 -13.79 17.51
N GLY A 241 11.16 -14.19 16.30
CA GLY A 241 12.01 -13.41 15.38
C GLY A 241 12.99 -14.26 14.57
N SER A 242 13.51 -13.72 13.46
CA SER A 242 14.57 -14.37 12.66
C SER A 242 15.95 -14.13 13.28
N ARG A 243 16.93 -15.00 12.98
CA ARG A 243 18.36 -14.81 13.37
C ARG A 243 18.87 -13.41 13.03
N ARG A 244 18.54 -12.93 11.83
CA ARG A 244 18.88 -11.59 11.36
C ARG A 244 18.29 -10.50 12.26
N ASN A 245 17.00 -10.55 12.53
CA ASN A 245 16.33 -9.50 13.30
C ASN A 245 16.79 -9.48 14.77
N THR A 246 17.08 -10.65 15.33
CA THR A 246 17.64 -10.73 16.69
C THR A 246 19.03 -10.12 16.76
N LEU A 247 19.94 -10.46 15.84
CA LEU A 247 21.28 -9.86 15.82
C LEU A 247 21.22 -8.35 15.56
N LEU A 248 20.31 -7.90 14.70
CA LEU A 248 20.12 -6.48 14.41
C LEU A 248 19.67 -5.73 15.67
N ARG A 249 18.70 -6.29 16.40
CA ARG A 249 18.23 -5.73 17.67
C ARG A 249 19.36 -5.60 18.69
N TRP A 250 20.20 -6.63 18.82
CA TRP A 250 21.37 -6.58 19.69
C TRP A 250 22.32 -5.42 19.30
N CYS A 251 22.57 -5.22 18.00
CA CYS A 251 23.40 -4.10 17.54
C CYS A 251 22.76 -2.75 17.90
N GLN A 252 21.46 -2.61 17.68
CA GLN A 252 20.70 -1.39 17.96
C GLN A 252 20.69 -1.06 19.46
N GLU A 253 20.44 -2.05 20.30
CA GLU A 253 20.50 -1.92 21.77
C GLU A 253 21.90 -1.53 22.24
N ALA A 254 22.95 -2.10 21.64
CA ALA A 254 24.32 -1.78 21.99
C ALA A 254 24.70 -0.33 21.65
N VAL A 255 24.13 0.28 20.60
CA VAL A 255 24.44 1.65 20.18
C VAL A 255 23.42 2.70 20.60
N VAL A 256 22.35 2.32 21.32
CA VAL A 256 21.22 3.20 21.67
C VAL A 256 21.62 4.50 22.39
N LYS A 257 22.76 4.49 23.08
CA LYS A 257 23.32 5.65 23.80
C LYS A 257 23.94 6.72 22.87
N PHE A 258 24.11 6.42 21.58
CA PHE A 258 24.71 7.32 20.60
C PHE A 258 23.61 7.86 19.67
N SER A 259 23.32 9.16 19.78
CA SER A 259 22.21 9.82 19.06
C SER A 259 22.41 9.99 17.55
N HIS A 260 23.63 9.83 17.06
CA HIS A 260 24.05 10.16 15.69
C HIS A 260 24.31 8.92 14.82
N ILE A 261 23.91 7.74 15.27
CA ILE A 261 24.08 6.48 14.53
C ILE A 261 22.82 5.64 14.60
N GLU A 262 22.39 5.13 13.46
CA GLU A 262 21.25 4.23 13.34
C GLU A 262 21.63 3.02 12.50
N ILE A 263 21.44 1.81 13.07
CA ILE A 263 21.73 0.55 12.39
C ILE A 263 20.41 -0.08 11.95
N THR A 264 20.14 -0.08 10.64
CA THR A 264 18.88 -0.60 10.08
C THR A 264 19.07 -1.90 9.30
N ASN A 265 20.31 -2.23 8.92
CA ASN A 265 20.62 -3.41 8.11
C ASN A 265 22.04 -3.95 8.36
N PHE A 266 22.45 -5.00 7.62
CA PHE A 266 23.80 -5.58 7.65
C PHE A 266 24.60 -5.29 6.37
N SER A 267 24.21 -4.29 5.60
CA SER A 267 24.92 -3.85 4.40
C SER A 267 25.33 -2.38 4.54
N SER A 268 24.54 -1.45 4.00
CA SER A 268 24.89 -0.03 3.92
C SER A 268 25.13 0.63 5.28
N SER A 269 24.47 0.19 6.36
CA SER A 269 24.71 0.73 7.72
C SER A 269 26.13 0.52 8.22
N TRP A 270 26.91 -0.38 7.60
CA TRP A 270 28.27 -0.73 8.02
C TRP A 270 29.34 -0.25 7.04
N ALA A 271 28.95 0.32 5.89
CA ALA A 271 29.85 0.65 4.79
C ALA A 271 30.87 1.75 5.17
N ASP A 272 30.48 2.69 6.02
CA ASP A 272 31.32 3.82 6.46
C ASP A 272 32.15 3.52 7.73
N GLY A 273 32.00 2.32 8.29
CA GLY A 273 32.69 1.88 9.50
C GLY A 273 32.21 2.53 10.81
N LYS A 274 31.36 3.55 10.77
CA LYS A 274 30.91 4.26 11.99
C LYS A 274 30.10 3.35 12.89
N ALA A 275 29.15 2.60 12.32
CA ALA A 275 28.38 1.62 13.09
C ALA A 275 29.28 0.60 13.80
N LEU A 276 30.39 0.18 13.15
CA LEU A 276 31.32 -0.76 13.73
C LEU A 276 32.15 -0.14 14.87
N CYS A 277 32.64 1.08 14.68
CA CYS A 277 33.33 1.84 15.73
C CYS A 277 32.43 2.07 16.95
N TYR A 278 31.18 2.53 16.76
CA TYR A 278 30.25 2.77 17.86
C TYR A 278 29.83 1.50 18.58
N LEU A 279 29.62 0.40 17.85
CA LEU A 279 29.34 -0.90 18.45
C LEU A 279 30.49 -1.31 19.39
N LEU A 280 31.74 -1.26 18.91
CA LEU A 280 32.91 -1.61 19.71
C LEU A 280 33.14 -0.64 20.88
N ALA A 281 32.99 0.67 20.66
CA ALA A 281 33.12 1.69 21.70
C ALA A 281 32.07 1.53 22.82
N SER A 282 30.94 0.88 22.52
CA SER A 282 29.93 0.60 23.54
C SER A 282 30.42 -0.35 24.62
N PHE A 283 31.25 -1.33 24.24
CA PHE A 283 31.78 -2.37 25.12
C PHE A 283 33.24 -2.11 25.55
N TYR A 284 34.02 -1.36 24.76
CA TYR A 284 35.43 -1.05 25.02
C TYR A 284 35.74 0.44 24.84
N PRO A 285 35.17 1.32 25.69
CA PRO A 285 35.41 2.76 25.59
C PRO A 285 36.90 3.14 25.74
N ASP A 286 37.69 2.34 26.46
CA ASP A 286 39.12 2.58 26.66
C ASP A 286 39.95 2.41 25.38
N LYS A 287 39.45 1.63 24.42
CA LYS A 287 40.12 1.37 23.14
C LYS A 287 39.67 2.32 22.04
N LEU A 288 38.49 2.92 22.17
CA LEU A 288 37.83 3.70 21.12
C LEU A 288 37.21 4.98 21.70
N SER A 289 37.84 6.12 21.42
CA SER A 289 37.33 7.44 21.81
C SER A 289 36.25 7.92 20.84
N ILE A 290 35.04 8.14 21.36
CA ILE A 290 33.83 8.58 20.64
C ILE A 290 34.07 9.89 19.89
N ASP A 291 34.74 10.86 20.53
CA ASP A 291 35.00 12.18 19.95
C ASP A 291 35.82 12.08 18.66
N LYS A 292 36.77 11.15 18.62
CA LYS A 292 37.61 10.90 17.44
C LYS A 292 36.79 10.27 16.32
N ILE A 293 35.94 9.29 16.62
CA ILE A 293 35.13 8.56 15.62
C ILE A 293 34.24 9.51 14.81
N SER A 294 33.73 10.58 15.42
CA SER A 294 32.85 11.55 14.73
C SER A 294 33.53 12.30 13.57
N VAL A 295 34.85 12.50 13.64
CA VAL A 295 35.66 13.30 12.69
C VAL A 295 36.38 12.43 11.65
N LEU A 296 36.54 11.12 11.92
CA LEU A 296 37.27 10.21 11.04
C LEU A 296 36.55 9.95 9.72
N LYS A 297 37.35 9.74 8.66
CA LYS A 297 36.85 9.30 7.35
C LYS A 297 36.52 7.81 7.39
N ALA A 298 35.67 7.36 6.45
CA ALA A 298 35.17 5.99 6.40
C ALA A 298 36.29 4.92 6.39
N GLU A 299 37.38 5.16 5.68
CA GLU A 299 38.52 4.23 5.61
C GLU A 299 39.25 4.13 6.95
N GLU A 300 39.51 5.27 7.59
CA GLU A 300 40.16 5.35 8.91
C GLU A 300 39.29 4.73 10.01
N CYS A 301 37.96 4.94 9.96
CA CYS A 301 37.01 4.29 10.85
C CYS A 301 37.09 2.76 10.73
N LEU A 302 37.09 2.24 9.50
CA LEU A 302 37.16 0.81 9.26
C LEU A 302 38.50 0.23 9.72
N GLU A 303 39.62 0.85 9.35
CA GLU A 303 40.96 0.39 9.79
C GLU A 303 41.07 0.35 11.31
N LEU A 304 40.62 1.41 11.98
CA LEU A 304 40.62 1.48 13.43
C LEU A 304 39.76 0.36 14.04
N ALA A 305 38.51 0.22 13.59
CA ALA A 305 37.62 -0.81 14.10
C ALA A 305 38.16 -2.22 13.87
N LEU A 306 38.69 -2.51 12.68
CA LEU A 306 39.26 -3.81 12.32
C LEU A 306 40.50 -4.14 13.16
N SER A 307 41.40 -3.18 13.36
CA SER A 307 42.58 -3.37 14.22
C SER A 307 42.21 -3.69 15.67
N VAL A 308 41.18 -3.02 16.21
CA VAL A 308 40.70 -3.28 17.57
C VAL A 308 40.11 -4.69 17.66
N SER A 309 39.26 -5.07 16.72
CA SER A 309 38.64 -6.41 16.70
C SER A 309 39.63 -7.55 16.48
N GLU A 310 40.67 -7.36 15.67
CA GLU A 310 41.74 -8.35 15.51
C GLU A 310 42.48 -8.56 16.84
N SER A 311 42.74 -7.48 17.60
CA SER A 311 43.33 -7.58 18.94
C SER A 311 42.45 -8.33 19.95
N MET A 312 41.14 -8.43 19.69
CA MET A 312 40.18 -9.16 20.51
C MET A 312 40.07 -10.65 20.13
N GLY A 313 40.77 -11.09 19.07
CA GLY A 313 40.77 -12.48 18.63
C GLY A 313 39.59 -12.85 17.72
N VAL A 314 39.08 -11.90 16.93
CA VAL A 314 38.07 -12.19 15.90
C VAL A 314 38.59 -13.20 14.88
N GLU A 315 37.85 -14.30 14.72
CA GLU A 315 38.20 -15.40 13.83
C GLU A 315 37.85 -15.10 12.36
N VAL A 316 36.80 -14.30 12.14
CA VAL A 316 36.33 -13.93 10.80
C VAL A 316 37.19 -12.79 10.25
N LYS A 317 38.10 -13.11 9.35
CA LYS A 317 38.95 -12.11 8.68
C LYS A 317 38.19 -11.35 7.61
N VAL A 318 38.17 -10.03 7.73
CA VAL A 318 37.57 -9.08 6.79
C VAL A 318 38.56 -7.95 6.54
N LYS A 319 38.48 -7.32 5.37
CA LYS A 319 39.31 -6.17 4.97
C LYS A 319 38.44 -4.94 4.77
N VAL A 320 39.05 -3.76 4.81
CA VAL A 320 38.37 -2.49 4.47
C VAL A 320 37.64 -2.57 3.12
N ALA A 321 38.26 -3.20 2.12
CA ALA A 321 37.67 -3.39 0.80
C ALA A 321 36.35 -4.21 0.82
N ASP A 322 36.18 -5.12 1.80
CA ASP A 322 34.96 -5.90 1.94
C ASP A 322 33.78 -5.04 2.41
N PHE A 323 34.06 -3.95 3.14
CA PHE A 323 33.07 -2.97 3.60
C PHE A 323 32.74 -1.91 2.55
N ARG A 324 33.75 -1.51 1.76
CA ARG A 324 33.66 -0.41 0.78
C ARG A 324 33.30 -0.84 -0.64
N LYS A 325 33.07 -2.13 -0.88
CA LYS A 325 32.64 -2.62 -2.19
C LYS A 325 31.29 -2.00 -2.56
N GLU A 326 31.32 -1.02 -3.47
CA GLU A 326 30.14 -0.25 -3.94
C GLU A 326 29.34 0.42 -2.81
N ASP A 327 29.99 0.69 -1.66
CA ASP A 327 29.35 1.13 -0.41
C ASP A 327 28.16 0.24 0.04
N ARG A 328 28.16 -1.03 -0.41
CA ARG A 328 27.15 -2.05 -0.12
C ARG A 328 27.85 -3.39 0.17
N PRO A 329 28.36 -3.58 1.39
CA PRO A 329 29.02 -4.82 1.72
C PRO A 329 28.09 -6.02 1.71
N GLU A 330 28.67 -7.20 1.47
CA GLU A 330 27.93 -8.46 1.46
C GLU A 330 27.33 -8.76 2.84
N TRP A 331 26.00 -8.69 2.93
CA TRP A 331 25.29 -8.76 4.20
C TRP A 331 25.56 -10.04 5.00
N SER A 332 25.83 -11.15 4.31
CA SER A 332 26.12 -12.44 4.95
C SER A 332 27.51 -12.46 5.61
N LEU A 333 28.49 -11.79 4.99
CA LEU A 333 29.83 -11.62 5.56
C LEU A 333 29.79 -10.70 6.77
N ILE A 334 29.09 -9.57 6.66
CA ILE A 334 28.92 -8.62 7.77
C ILE A 334 28.18 -9.29 8.92
N MET A 335 27.05 -9.97 8.68
CA MET A 335 26.34 -10.70 9.74
C MET A 335 27.23 -11.70 10.46
N ARG A 336 28.02 -12.48 9.73
CA ARG A 336 28.93 -13.47 10.30
C ARG A 336 30.04 -12.81 11.12
N TYR A 337 30.56 -11.70 10.65
CA TYR A 337 31.56 -10.90 11.36
C TYR A 337 31.01 -10.31 12.67
N ILE A 338 29.84 -9.66 12.61
CA ILE A 338 29.17 -9.10 13.78
C ILE A 338 28.76 -10.19 14.78
N LEU A 339 28.34 -11.36 14.30
CA LEU A 339 28.09 -12.51 15.17
C LEU A 339 29.36 -12.98 15.89
N ASN A 340 30.53 -12.96 15.23
CA ASN A 340 31.80 -13.30 15.87
C ASN A 340 32.17 -12.29 16.96
N LEU A 341 31.95 -10.99 16.70
CA LEU A 341 32.09 -9.94 17.70
C LEU A 341 31.17 -10.17 18.90
N TYR A 342 29.88 -10.45 18.65
CA TYR A 342 28.94 -10.82 19.71
C TYR A 342 29.44 -12.02 20.52
N TYR A 343 29.95 -13.06 19.86
CA TYR A 343 30.47 -14.26 20.52
C TYR A 343 31.64 -13.94 21.46
N ILE A 344 32.57 -13.08 21.03
CA ILE A 344 33.73 -12.68 21.84
C ILE A 344 33.29 -11.79 22.99
N ILE A 345 32.47 -10.78 22.73
CA ILE A 345 31.95 -9.86 23.75
C ILE A 345 31.19 -10.64 24.82
N SER A 346 30.27 -11.51 24.42
CA SER A 346 29.48 -12.34 25.35
C SER A 346 30.30 -13.38 26.11
N ASN A 347 31.46 -13.80 25.61
CA ASN A 347 32.40 -14.64 26.35
C ASN A 347 33.30 -13.83 27.30
N GLY A 348 33.59 -12.57 26.97
CA GLY A 348 34.50 -11.70 27.71
C GLY A 348 33.88 -10.94 28.89
N SER A 349 32.55 -10.89 29.00
CA SER A 349 31.83 -10.17 30.08
C SER A 349 31.90 -10.82 31.48
N HIS A 350 32.93 -11.62 31.77
CA HIS A 350 33.21 -12.22 33.09
C HIS A 350 34.53 -11.73 33.71
N CYS A 351 34.91 -10.47 33.49
CA CYS A 351 36.01 -9.84 34.21
C CYS A 351 35.51 -8.59 34.94
#